data_AF-A0A1B6L4G5-F1
#
_entry.id   AF-A0A1B6L4G5-F1
#
_cell.length_a   1.000
_cell.length_b   1.000
_cell.length_c   1.000
_cell.angle_alpha   90.00
_cell.angle_beta   90.00
_cell.angle_gamma   90.00
#
_symmetry.space_group_name_H-M   'P 1'
#
loop_
_entity.id
_entity.type
_entity.pdbx_description
1 polymer ?
#
loop_
_entity_poly.entity_id
_entity_poly.type
_entity_poly.pdbx_seq_one_letter_code
_entity_poly.pdbx_strand_id
1 'polypeptide(L)'
;KPQHYTQTESTNLKHCVVSCSYLVSEGVKIRTSDPNFLARVDLYFSKLLPLLASLQVQHGGPIILFQLENAYGSVEAVDVDDQYMAHLHETVRQNGISGLLTTCDSVAASLDRGALPKLGVLQTTSSETDALAQLETLRALQPSKPAFIHFRTGLVDYWDRPLRNVWLAHEYEAALQEVLQTSASVNLQMFCGGTNFGFTSGATGGDTRDSYHP
;
A
#
# COMPACT_ATOMS: atom_id res chain seq x y z
N LYS A 1 -32.76 41.62 -35.15
CA LYS A 1 -31.34 42.05 -35.01
C LYS A 1 -30.81 41.46 -33.70
N PRO A 2 -29.64 40.81 -33.74
CA PRO A 2 -29.24 39.79 -32.77
C PRO A 2 -28.47 40.40 -31.59
N GLN A 3 -28.47 39.72 -30.46
CA GLN A 3 -27.35 39.78 -29.52
C GLN A 3 -26.85 38.36 -29.30
N HIS A 4 -25.66 38.12 -29.86
CA HIS A 4 -24.84 36.94 -29.62
C HIS A 4 -24.38 36.97 -28.15
N TYR A 5 -24.62 35.87 -27.43
CA TYR A 5 -23.79 35.52 -26.29
C TYR A 5 -23.05 34.23 -26.65
N THR A 6 -21.77 34.39 -26.94
CA THR A 6 -20.76 33.34 -27.04
C THR A 6 -20.68 32.60 -25.70
N GLN A 7 -21.01 31.30 -25.70
CA GLN A 7 -20.61 30.40 -24.63
C GLN A 7 -19.11 30.18 -24.73
N THR A 8 -18.37 30.74 -23.78
CA THR A 8 -16.98 30.40 -23.50
C THR A 8 -16.91 28.96 -23.02
N GLU A 9 -16.06 28.15 -23.68
CA GLU A 9 -15.71 26.79 -23.27
C GLU A 9 -15.18 26.79 -21.83
N SER A 10 -16.00 26.34 -20.88
CA SER A 10 -15.51 25.92 -19.58
C SER A 10 -14.91 24.53 -19.74
N THR A 11 -13.59 24.45 -19.64
CA THR A 11 -12.83 23.21 -19.48
C THR A 11 -13.45 22.37 -18.36
N ASN A 12 -14.22 21.36 -18.76
CA ASN A 12 -14.74 20.32 -17.88
C ASN A 12 -13.55 19.48 -17.39
N LEU A 13 -12.87 19.94 -16.34
CA LEU A 13 -12.17 19.06 -15.41
C LEU A 13 -13.24 18.22 -14.72
N LYS A 14 -13.66 17.14 -15.38
CA LYS A 14 -14.39 16.05 -14.75
C LYS A 14 -13.52 15.59 -13.60
N HIS A 15 -14.00 15.82 -12.37
CA HIS A 15 -13.42 15.27 -11.16
C HIS A 15 -13.18 13.77 -11.39
N CYS A 16 -11.92 13.41 -11.59
CA CYS A 16 -11.51 12.04 -11.80
C CYS A 16 -11.46 11.37 -10.43
N VAL A 17 -12.62 10.92 -9.95
CA VAL A 17 -12.63 9.88 -8.92
C VAL A 17 -12.23 8.61 -9.67
N VAL A 18 -10.94 8.28 -9.65
CA VAL A 18 -10.46 7.00 -10.19
C VAL A 18 -10.92 5.92 -9.21
N SER A 19 -12.17 5.51 -9.35
CA SER A 19 -12.62 4.22 -8.81
C SER A 19 -12.03 3.15 -9.70
N CYS A 20 -11.22 2.24 -9.16
CA CYS A 20 -10.72 1.07 -9.87
C CYS A 20 -11.82 0.05 -10.23
N SER A 21 -13.10 0.38 -10.06
CA SER A 21 -14.24 -0.48 -10.43
C SER A 21 -14.24 -0.89 -11.91
N TYR A 22 -13.66 -0.08 -12.80
CA TYR A 22 -13.51 -0.46 -14.22
C TYR A 22 -12.51 -1.60 -14.44
N LEU A 23 -11.69 -1.96 -13.42
CA LEU A 23 -10.82 -3.14 -13.45
C LEU A 23 -11.61 -4.43 -13.25
N VAL A 24 -12.84 -4.35 -12.71
CA VAL A 24 -13.69 -5.51 -12.37
C VAL A 24 -14.53 -5.97 -13.58
N SER A 25 -14.07 -5.69 -14.81
CA SER A 25 -14.66 -6.30 -16.01
C SER A 25 -14.51 -7.81 -15.96
N GLU A 26 -15.50 -8.56 -16.46
CA GLU A 26 -15.48 -10.03 -16.46
C GLU A 26 -14.15 -10.59 -17.02
N GLY A 27 -13.58 -11.55 -16.28
CA GLY A 27 -12.39 -12.30 -16.70
C GLY A 27 -11.03 -11.68 -16.36
N VAL A 28 -10.96 -10.51 -15.74
CA VAL A 28 -9.69 -9.91 -15.30
C VAL A 28 -9.31 -10.43 -13.90
N LYS A 29 -8.15 -11.06 -13.78
CA LYS A 29 -7.60 -11.48 -12.47
C LYS A 29 -6.71 -10.38 -11.86
N ILE A 30 -7.25 -9.65 -10.89
CA ILE A 30 -6.52 -8.56 -10.21
C ILE A 30 -5.35 -9.07 -9.37
N ARG A 31 -4.32 -8.24 -9.21
CA ARG A 31 -3.08 -8.54 -8.44
C ARG A 31 -2.36 -9.80 -8.95
N THR A 32 -2.37 -10.01 -10.27
CA THR A 32 -1.64 -11.11 -10.94
C THR A 32 -1.01 -10.62 -12.24
N SER A 33 -0.31 -11.51 -12.94
CA SER A 33 0.30 -11.23 -14.25
C SER A 33 -0.70 -11.28 -15.41
N ASP A 34 -2.01 -11.26 -15.14
CA ASP A 34 -3.05 -11.12 -16.16
C ASP A 34 -2.74 -9.91 -17.07
N PRO A 35 -2.57 -10.11 -18.39
CA PRO A 35 -2.19 -9.04 -19.31
C PRO A 35 -3.16 -7.85 -19.32
N ASN A 36 -4.46 -8.11 -19.11
CA ASN A 36 -5.47 -7.05 -19.07
C ASN A 36 -5.38 -6.23 -17.78
N PHE A 37 -4.96 -6.86 -16.67
CA PHE A 37 -4.69 -6.15 -15.43
C PHE A 37 -3.39 -5.33 -15.57
N LEU A 38 -2.30 -5.97 -16.00
CA LEU A 38 -0.99 -5.33 -16.16
C LEU A 38 -1.03 -4.14 -17.12
N ALA A 39 -1.71 -4.26 -18.27
CA ALA A 39 -1.83 -3.15 -19.22
C ALA A 39 -2.43 -1.87 -18.60
N ARG A 40 -3.34 -2.03 -17.63
CA ARG A 40 -3.97 -0.91 -16.92
C ARG A 40 -3.08 -0.36 -15.82
N VAL A 41 -2.37 -1.23 -15.10
CA VAL A 41 -1.32 -0.83 -14.14
C VAL A 41 -0.25 -0.01 -14.86
N ASP A 42 0.26 -0.51 -15.98
CA ASP A 42 1.30 0.14 -16.78
C ASP A 42 0.85 1.48 -17.31
N LEU A 43 -0.40 1.56 -17.81
CA LEU A 43 -0.97 2.82 -18.27
C LEU A 43 -1.01 3.85 -17.13
N TYR A 44 -1.49 3.46 -15.95
CA TYR A 44 -1.55 4.36 -14.79
C TYR A 44 -0.15 4.78 -14.33
N PHE A 45 0.76 3.82 -14.20
CA PHE A 45 2.14 4.06 -13.75
C PHE A 45 2.94 4.90 -14.74
N SER A 46 2.71 4.76 -16.05
CA SER A 46 3.34 5.62 -17.07
C SER A 46 3.00 7.11 -16.93
N LYS A 47 1.93 7.44 -16.21
CA LYS A 47 1.52 8.83 -15.92
C LYS A 47 1.95 9.27 -14.54
N LEU A 48 1.75 8.43 -13.53
CA LEU A 48 2.05 8.76 -12.13
C LEU A 48 3.55 8.80 -11.85
N LEU A 49 4.27 7.74 -12.21
CA LEU A 49 5.64 7.52 -11.75
C LEU A 49 6.64 8.57 -12.25
N PRO A 50 6.58 9.08 -13.49
CA PRO A 50 7.47 10.16 -13.91
C PRO A 50 7.34 11.44 -13.06
N LEU A 51 6.13 11.74 -12.56
CA LEU A 51 5.92 12.88 -11.66
C LEU A 51 6.63 12.64 -10.33
N LEU A 52 6.48 11.44 -9.75
CA LEU A 52 7.14 11.06 -8.50
C LEU A 52 8.65 10.91 -8.66
N ALA A 53 9.13 10.49 -9.82
CA ALA A 53 10.54 10.31 -10.10
C ALA A 53 11.33 11.61 -9.88
N SER A 54 10.78 12.75 -10.30
CA SER A 54 11.38 14.07 -10.08
C SER A 54 11.45 14.52 -8.61
N LEU A 55 10.67 13.89 -7.72
CA LEU A 55 10.57 14.23 -6.29
C LEU A 55 11.42 13.31 -5.39
N GLN A 56 12.22 12.41 -5.98
CA GLN A 56 13.13 11.57 -5.20
C GLN A 56 14.27 12.39 -4.58
N VAL A 57 14.77 11.91 -3.45
CA VAL A 57 15.82 12.58 -2.68
C VAL A 57 17.12 12.79 -3.47
N GLN A 58 17.46 11.87 -4.39
CA GLN A 58 18.62 12.08 -5.28
C GLN A 58 18.45 13.26 -6.26
N HIS A 59 17.24 13.78 -6.43
CA HIS A 59 16.93 14.98 -7.22
C HIS A 59 16.60 16.19 -6.33
N GLY A 60 16.87 16.10 -5.02
CA GLY A 60 16.60 17.16 -4.04
C GLY A 60 15.16 17.18 -3.52
N GLY A 61 14.34 16.17 -3.85
CA GLY A 61 12.97 16.05 -3.35
C GLY A 61 12.85 15.25 -2.04
N PRO A 62 11.62 15.07 -1.51
CA PRO A 62 11.40 14.42 -0.22
C PRO A 62 11.24 12.90 -0.27
N ILE A 63 11.11 12.27 -1.44
CA ILE A 63 10.83 10.82 -1.53
C ILE A 63 12.12 10.02 -1.30
N ILE A 64 12.17 9.29 -0.18
CA ILE A 64 13.34 8.48 0.24
C ILE A 64 13.18 6.97 0.02
N LEU A 65 11.94 6.48 -0.07
CA LEU A 65 11.61 5.07 -0.28
C LEU A 65 10.30 4.93 -1.06
N PHE A 66 10.11 3.78 -1.72
CA PHE A 66 8.90 3.47 -2.50
C PHE A 66 8.47 2.02 -2.28
N GLN A 67 7.23 1.81 -1.85
CA GLN A 67 6.67 0.47 -1.64
C GLN A 67 6.00 -0.05 -2.91
N LEU A 68 6.34 -1.25 -3.37
CA LEU A 68 5.86 -1.81 -4.65
C LEU A 68 4.39 -2.26 -4.62
N GLU A 69 4.02 -2.97 -3.55
CA GLU A 69 2.70 -3.56 -3.34
C GLU A 69 2.39 -3.54 -1.84
N ASN A 70 1.16 -3.79 -1.45
CA ASN A 70 0.70 -3.74 -0.07
C ASN A 70 0.18 -5.10 0.40
N ALA A 71 0.91 -5.72 1.34
CA ALA A 71 0.56 -7.00 1.93
C ALA A 71 0.31 -8.09 0.86
N TYR A 72 1.14 -8.15 -0.17
CA TYR A 72 0.96 -9.10 -1.28
C TYR A 72 1.06 -10.54 -0.81
N GLY A 73 1.94 -10.84 0.13
CA GLY A 73 2.05 -12.15 0.74
C GLY A 73 0.80 -12.57 1.53
N SER A 74 -0.19 -11.69 1.72
CA SER A 74 -1.48 -12.02 2.33
C SER A 74 -2.52 -12.51 1.33
N VAL A 75 -2.21 -12.55 0.02
CA VAL A 75 -3.07 -13.27 -0.93
C VAL A 75 -3.07 -14.76 -0.61
N GLU A 76 -4.15 -15.43 -1.04
CA GLU A 76 -4.24 -16.89 -0.97
C GLU A 76 -2.99 -17.52 -1.61
N ALA A 77 -2.43 -18.54 -0.97
CA ALA A 77 -1.15 -19.11 -1.39
C ALA A 77 -1.16 -19.60 -2.86
N VAL A 78 -2.32 -20.07 -3.32
CA VAL A 78 -2.54 -20.52 -4.70
C VAL A 78 -2.56 -19.39 -5.73
N ASP A 79 -2.72 -18.14 -5.28
CA ASP A 79 -2.81 -16.94 -6.12
C ASP A 79 -1.54 -16.09 -6.09
N VAL A 80 -0.49 -16.56 -5.39
CA VAL A 80 0.82 -15.90 -5.42
C VAL A 80 1.41 -16.00 -6.83
N ASP A 81 1.65 -14.84 -7.41
CA ASP A 81 2.23 -14.69 -8.74
C ASP A 81 3.52 -13.86 -8.67
N ASP A 82 4.67 -14.54 -8.82
CA ASP A 82 5.99 -13.90 -8.80
C ASP A 82 6.24 -13.05 -10.04
N GLN A 83 5.63 -13.38 -11.18
CA GLN A 83 5.80 -12.61 -12.43
C GLN A 83 5.16 -11.24 -12.29
N TYR A 84 4.02 -11.16 -11.61
CA TYR A 84 3.39 -9.89 -11.26
C TYR A 84 4.32 -8.99 -10.45
N MET A 85 4.89 -9.49 -9.35
CA MET A 85 5.77 -8.70 -8.49
C MET A 85 7.06 -8.28 -9.20
N ALA A 86 7.64 -9.16 -10.03
CA ALA A 86 8.77 -8.82 -10.89
C ALA A 86 8.42 -7.75 -11.93
N HIS A 87 7.22 -7.81 -12.51
CA HIS A 87 6.71 -6.81 -13.45
C HIS A 87 6.54 -5.45 -12.79
N LEU A 88 5.98 -5.39 -11.57
CA LEU A 88 5.87 -4.14 -10.81
C LEU A 88 7.25 -3.53 -10.54
N HIS A 89 8.21 -4.35 -10.09
CA HIS A 89 9.58 -3.90 -9.86
C HIS A 89 10.17 -3.30 -11.14
N GLU A 90 10.10 -4.00 -12.26
CA GLU A 90 10.64 -3.52 -13.53
C GLU A 90 9.94 -2.23 -13.99
N THR A 91 8.61 -2.20 -13.91
CA THR A 91 7.81 -1.04 -14.30
C THR A 91 8.20 0.22 -13.53
N VAL A 92 8.39 0.13 -12.20
CA VAL A 92 8.82 1.31 -11.43
C VAL A 92 10.23 1.76 -11.79
N ARG A 93 11.15 0.82 -12.05
CA ARG A 93 12.52 1.14 -12.48
C ARG A 93 12.54 1.83 -13.83
N GLN A 94 11.81 1.30 -14.82
CA GLN A 94 11.73 1.87 -16.17
C GLN A 94 11.12 3.28 -16.17
N ASN A 95 10.22 3.57 -15.22
CA ASN A 95 9.61 4.89 -15.09
C ASN A 95 10.37 5.85 -14.15
N GLY A 96 11.64 5.55 -13.85
CA GLY A 96 12.56 6.50 -13.22
C GLY A 96 12.62 6.43 -11.69
N ILE A 97 11.97 5.48 -11.04
CA ILE A 97 12.13 5.25 -9.60
C ILE A 97 13.46 4.52 -9.34
N SER A 98 14.50 5.27 -8.99
CA SER A 98 15.84 4.72 -8.66
C SER A 98 16.12 4.63 -7.16
N GLY A 99 15.23 5.15 -6.32
CA GLY A 99 15.34 5.06 -4.85
C GLY A 99 15.22 3.64 -4.29
N LEU A 100 15.25 3.55 -2.96
CA LEU A 100 15.08 2.31 -2.21
C LEU A 100 13.64 1.77 -2.40
N LEU A 101 13.53 0.52 -2.86
CA LEU A 101 12.25 -0.16 -3.00
C LEU A 101 11.98 -1.03 -1.77
N THR A 102 10.71 -1.06 -1.35
CA THR A 102 10.24 -1.89 -0.24
C THR A 102 9.03 -2.76 -0.62
N THR A 103 8.84 -3.84 0.14
CA THR A 103 7.55 -4.55 0.28
C THR A 103 7.14 -4.50 1.74
N CYS A 104 5.85 -4.62 2.05
CA CYS A 104 5.36 -4.64 3.43
C CYS A 104 4.32 -5.75 3.61
N ASP A 105 4.60 -6.67 4.52
CA ASP A 105 3.77 -7.83 4.86
C ASP A 105 3.79 -8.05 6.39
N SER A 106 3.02 -9.01 6.92
CA SER A 106 2.91 -9.26 8.37
C SER A 106 2.78 -10.75 8.67
N VAL A 107 3.41 -11.26 9.73
CA VAL A 107 3.53 -12.71 10.02
C VAL A 107 4.53 -13.41 9.10
N ALA A 108 5.33 -14.32 9.66
CA ALA A 108 6.45 -14.98 8.98
C ALA A 108 6.07 -15.62 7.63
N ALA A 109 4.90 -16.26 7.54
CA ALA A 109 4.48 -16.97 6.33
C ALA A 109 4.06 -16.05 5.17
N SER A 110 3.66 -14.80 5.43
CA SER A 110 3.34 -13.83 4.36
C SER A 110 4.58 -13.01 3.97
N LEU A 111 5.48 -12.73 4.93
CA LEU A 111 6.67 -11.92 4.72
C LEU A 111 7.56 -12.45 3.59
N ASP A 112 7.81 -13.76 3.54
CA ASP A 112 8.65 -14.33 2.48
C ASP A 112 7.91 -14.44 1.14
N ARG A 113 6.58 -14.70 1.16
CA ARG A 113 5.77 -14.81 -0.06
C ARG A 113 5.63 -13.50 -0.82
N GLY A 114 5.55 -12.37 -0.11
CA GLY A 114 5.49 -11.04 -0.71
C GLY A 114 6.85 -10.46 -1.11
N ALA A 115 7.94 -11.15 -0.81
CA ALA A 115 9.29 -10.60 -0.93
C ALA A 115 9.91 -10.76 -2.32
N LEU A 116 10.85 -9.86 -2.63
CA LEU A 116 11.67 -9.91 -3.86
C LEU A 116 13.18 -9.88 -3.52
N PRO A 117 13.71 -10.87 -2.77
CA PRO A 117 15.09 -10.82 -2.26
C PRO A 117 16.13 -10.80 -3.39
N LYS A 118 15.87 -11.49 -4.50
CA LYS A 118 16.75 -11.54 -5.68
C LYS A 118 16.86 -10.21 -6.42
N LEU A 119 15.87 -9.31 -6.25
CA LEU A 119 15.84 -7.99 -6.86
C LEU A 119 16.32 -6.89 -5.90
N GLY A 120 16.87 -7.26 -4.74
CA GLY A 120 17.42 -6.32 -3.78
C GLY A 120 16.39 -5.48 -3.04
N VAL A 121 15.09 -5.80 -3.15
CA VAL A 121 14.01 -5.08 -2.47
C VAL A 121 14.11 -5.32 -0.95
N LEU A 122 13.91 -4.25 -0.16
CA LEU A 122 13.92 -4.32 1.31
C LEU A 122 12.55 -4.81 1.79
N GLN A 123 12.48 -5.92 2.53
CA GLN A 123 11.20 -6.29 3.16
C GLN A 123 11.02 -5.41 4.40
N THR A 124 9.80 -4.92 4.62
CA THR A 124 9.38 -4.27 5.87
C THR A 124 8.25 -5.07 6.45
N THR A 125 7.98 -4.86 7.74
CA THR A 125 6.88 -5.56 8.42
C THR A 125 5.81 -4.58 8.87
N SER A 126 4.60 -5.08 9.12
CA SER A 126 3.55 -4.34 9.80
C SER A 126 3.05 -5.11 11.02
N SER A 127 2.59 -4.38 12.03
CA SER A 127 2.11 -4.95 13.28
C SER A 127 0.91 -4.16 13.79
N GLU A 128 -0.07 -4.90 14.31
CA GLU A 128 -1.08 -4.39 15.26
C GLU A 128 -0.51 -4.57 16.67
N THR A 129 -0.32 -5.83 17.07
CA THR A 129 0.32 -6.25 18.31
C THR A 129 1.63 -6.97 18.01
N ASP A 130 2.49 -7.10 19.03
CA ASP A 130 3.71 -7.93 18.96
C ASP A 130 4.81 -7.42 18.01
N ALA A 131 4.99 -6.09 17.96
CA ALA A 131 5.96 -5.43 17.09
C ALA A 131 7.39 -5.99 17.24
N LEU A 132 7.83 -6.33 18.46
CA LEU A 132 9.14 -6.92 18.71
C LEU A 132 9.31 -8.28 18.02
N ALA A 133 8.32 -9.17 18.12
CA ALA A 133 8.34 -10.48 17.46
C ALA A 133 8.34 -10.35 15.93
N GLN A 134 7.61 -9.38 15.38
CA GLN A 134 7.64 -9.08 13.95
C GLN A 134 9.02 -8.59 13.50
N LEU A 135 9.66 -7.73 14.29
CA LEU A 135 11.02 -7.25 14.01
C LEU A 135 12.07 -8.35 14.12
N GLU A 136 11.95 -9.26 15.09
CA GLU A 136 12.81 -10.44 15.20
C GLU A 136 12.70 -11.34 13.96
N THR A 137 11.46 -11.62 13.53
CA THR A 137 11.19 -12.38 12.30
C THR A 137 11.81 -11.70 11.08
N LEU A 138 11.61 -10.38 10.94
CA LEU A 138 12.18 -9.60 9.85
C LEU A 138 13.71 -9.69 9.83
N ARG A 139 14.35 -9.54 10.99
CA ARG A 139 15.81 -9.64 11.12
C ARG A 139 16.32 -11.03 10.77
N ALA A 140 15.59 -12.09 11.12
CA ALA A 140 15.97 -13.45 10.74
C ALA A 140 15.97 -13.65 9.21
N LEU A 141 15.02 -13.03 8.50
CA LEU A 141 14.90 -13.11 7.04
C LEU A 141 15.95 -12.24 6.31
N GLN A 142 16.38 -11.12 6.89
CA GLN A 142 17.33 -10.20 6.28
C GLN A 142 18.36 -9.62 7.29
N PRO A 143 19.23 -10.46 7.86
CA PRO A 143 20.04 -10.10 9.03
C PRO A 143 21.03 -8.94 8.82
N SER A 144 21.39 -8.65 7.56
CA SER A 144 22.31 -7.57 7.20
C SER A 144 21.62 -6.27 6.78
N LYS A 145 20.28 -6.21 6.80
CA LYS A 145 19.49 -5.07 6.32
C LYS A 145 18.82 -4.33 7.50
N PRO A 146 18.54 -3.02 7.37
CA PRO A 146 17.84 -2.27 8.40
C PRO A 146 16.41 -2.79 8.59
N ALA A 147 15.93 -2.75 9.84
CA ALA A 147 14.56 -3.10 10.16
C ALA A 147 13.64 -1.88 10.04
N PHE A 148 12.47 -2.07 9.44
CA PHE A 148 11.43 -1.04 9.30
C PHE A 148 10.07 -1.66 9.61
N ILE A 149 9.28 -0.98 10.45
CA ILE A 149 7.94 -1.43 10.83
C ILE A 149 6.87 -0.36 10.63
N HIS A 150 5.76 -0.76 10.01
CA HIS A 150 4.51 -0.01 10.00
C HIS A 150 3.72 -0.38 11.25
N PHE A 151 3.70 0.51 12.24
CA PHE A 151 3.12 0.24 13.54
C PHE A 151 1.75 0.88 13.66
N ARG A 152 0.72 0.04 13.82
CA ARG A 152 -0.67 0.50 13.75
C ARG A 152 -1.11 1.17 15.03
N THR A 153 -1.59 2.40 14.93
CA THR A 153 -2.07 3.23 16.06
C THR A 153 -3.53 2.95 16.42
N GLY A 154 -4.24 2.19 15.59
CA GLY A 154 -5.65 1.87 15.76
C GLY A 154 -6.15 0.91 14.70
N LEU A 155 -7.46 0.63 14.75
CA LEU A 155 -8.15 -0.29 13.85
C LEU A 155 -9.19 0.43 12.99
N VAL A 156 -9.67 -0.29 11.98
CA VAL A 156 -10.84 0.11 11.20
C VAL A 156 -12.12 -0.19 11.96
N ASP A 157 -13.06 0.76 11.89
CA ASP A 157 -14.43 0.58 12.36
C ASP A 157 -15.33 0.10 11.22
N TYR A 158 -16.45 -0.52 11.60
CA TYR A 158 -17.48 -1.02 10.69
C TYR A 158 -18.85 -0.53 11.13
N TRP A 159 -19.74 -0.28 10.19
CA TRP A 159 -21.10 0.20 10.51
C TRP A 159 -21.91 -0.80 11.32
N ASP A 160 -21.66 -2.10 11.13
CA ASP A 160 -22.40 -3.20 11.74
C ASP A 160 -21.73 -3.76 13.00
N ARG A 161 -20.66 -3.12 13.50
CA ARG A 161 -19.93 -3.54 14.70
C ARG A 161 -19.92 -2.43 15.75
N PRO A 162 -19.79 -2.79 17.05
CA PRO A 162 -19.37 -1.83 18.05
C PRO A 162 -18.03 -1.20 17.64
N LEU A 163 -17.86 0.08 17.96
CA LEU A 163 -16.59 0.79 17.76
C LEU A 163 -15.43 -0.04 18.33
N ARG A 164 -14.46 -0.36 17.48
CA ARG A 164 -13.33 -1.22 17.85
C ARG A 164 -12.27 -0.39 18.54
N ASN A 165 -12.10 -0.68 19.83
CA ASN A 165 -11.02 -0.31 20.73
C ASN A 165 -10.15 0.90 20.33
N VAL A 166 -10.36 1.99 21.06
CA VAL A 166 -9.34 3.01 21.30
C VAL A 166 -8.26 2.36 22.19
N TRP A 167 -7.04 2.23 21.69
CA TRP A 167 -5.92 1.80 22.54
C TRP A 167 -5.76 2.83 23.66
N LEU A 168 -5.48 2.37 24.89
CA LEU A 168 -5.12 3.34 25.93
C LEU A 168 -3.79 3.97 25.53
N ALA A 169 -3.73 5.29 25.53
CA ALA A 169 -2.56 6.02 25.02
C ALA A 169 -1.25 5.56 25.68
N HIS A 170 -1.28 5.22 26.97
CA HIS A 170 -0.11 4.74 27.70
C HIS A 170 0.32 3.31 27.29
N GLU A 171 -0.62 2.45 26.89
CA GLU A 171 -0.30 1.10 26.38
C GLU A 171 0.40 1.22 25.02
N TYR A 172 -0.13 2.08 24.15
CA TYR A 172 0.50 2.34 22.85
C TYR A 172 1.87 3.01 23.00
N GLU A 173 1.99 3.98 23.91
CA GLU A 173 3.26 4.64 24.22
C GLU A 173 4.32 3.64 24.68
N ALA A 174 3.97 2.76 25.62
CA ALA A 174 4.88 1.73 26.12
C ALA A 174 5.36 0.80 24.99
N ALA A 175 4.43 0.31 24.16
CA ALA A 175 4.78 -0.53 23.02
C ALA A 175 5.65 0.20 21.97
N LEU A 176 5.37 1.47 21.69
CA LEU A 176 6.19 2.29 20.80
C LEU A 176 7.60 2.51 21.37
N GLN A 177 7.72 2.77 22.67
CA GLN A 177 9.03 2.92 23.34
C GLN A 177 9.89 1.66 23.19
N GLU A 178 9.31 0.47 23.35
CA GLU A 178 10.01 -0.79 23.12
C GLU A 178 10.54 -0.89 21.68
N VAL A 179 9.70 -0.58 20.69
CA VAL A 179 10.11 -0.61 19.27
C VAL A 179 11.27 0.35 19.00
N LEU A 180 11.19 1.58 19.53
CA LEU A 180 12.21 2.62 19.34
C LEU A 180 13.56 2.23 19.98
N GLN A 181 13.57 1.35 20.99
CA GLN A 181 14.82 0.81 21.57
C GLN A 181 15.51 -0.21 20.65
N THR A 182 14.84 -0.76 19.63
CA THR A 182 15.39 -1.83 18.78
C THR A 182 16.19 -1.34 17.56
N SER A 183 16.47 -0.04 17.43
CA SER A 183 17.07 0.61 16.23
C SER A 183 16.26 0.51 14.94
N ALA A 184 15.02 0.00 15.00
CA ALA A 184 14.14 -0.05 13.84
C ALA A 184 13.63 1.35 13.44
N SER A 185 13.45 1.55 12.14
CA SER A 185 12.66 2.68 11.64
C SER A 185 11.16 2.37 11.82
N VAL A 186 10.37 3.39 12.13
CA VAL A 186 8.94 3.23 12.45
C VAL A 186 8.10 4.19 11.62
N ASN A 187 7.00 3.69 11.07
CA ASN A 187 5.91 4.47 10.49
C ASN A 187 4.64 4.29 11.33
N LEU A 188 4.04 5.37 11.82
CA LEU A 188 2.81 5.33 12.63
C LEU A 188 1.58 5.32 11.72
N GLN A 189 0.85 4.21 11.69
CA GLN A 189 -0.28 4.00 10.77
C GLN A 189 -1.60 3.86 11.53
N MET A 190 -2.46 4.88 11.63
CA MET A 190 -2.37 6.22 11.04
C MET A 190 -1.87 7.24 12.08
N PHE A 191 -1.01 8.16 11.66
CA PHE A 191 -0.70 9.34 12.48
C PHE A 191 -1.90 10.31 12.52
N CYS A 192 -2.56 10.51 11.37
CA CYS A 192 -3.85 11.20 11.23
C CYS A 192 -4.70 10.44 10.21
N GLY A 193 -5.87 9.93 10.61
CA GLY A 193 -6.72 9.12 9.74
C GLY A 193 -7.59 9.94 8.78
N GLY A 194 -8.18 11.04 9.26
CA GLY A 194 -9.08 11.88 8.47
C GLY A 194 -10.48 11.30 8.30
N THR A 195 -11.06 11.45 7.11
CA THR A 195 -12.46 11.09 6.83
C THR A 195 -12.61 10.56 5.40
N ASN A 196 -13.32 9.44 5.26
CA ASN A 196 -13.75 8.92 3.96
C ASN A 196 -14.98 9.71 3.48
N PHE A 197 -14.78 10.71 2.63
CA PHE A 197 -15.87 11.52 2.07
C PHE A 197 -16.56 10.83 0.89
N GLY A 198 -17.85 11.13 0.68
CA GLY A 198 -18.60 10.58 -0.44
C GLY A 198 -18.67 9.04 -0.38
N PHE A 199 -18.26 8.38 -1.47
CA PHE A 199 -18.31 6.91 -1.61
C PHE A 199 -16.91 6.28 -1.62
N THR A 200 -15.98 6.80 -0.80
CA THR A 200 -14.59 6.31 -0.75
C THR A 200 -14.32 5.31 0.38
N SER A 201 -15.32 4.96 1.20
CA SER A 201 -15.17 3.92 2.21
C SER A 201 -14.95 2.56 1.55
N GLY A 202 -14.08 1.76 2.15
CA GLY A 202 -13.92 0.35 1.79
C GLY A 202 -14.99 -0.52 2.46
N ALA A 203 -14.78 -1.83 2.38
CA ALA A 203 -15.50 -2.85 3.14
C ALA A 203 -14.59 -4.06 3.31
N THR A 204 -14.87 -4.93 4.28
CA THR A 204 -14.17 -6.21 4.43
C THR A 204 -15.13 -7.38 4.28
N GLY A 205 -14.62 -8.50 3.77
CA GLY A 205 -15.26 -9.80 3.94
C GLY A 205 -14.83 -10.42 5.27
N GLY A 206 -15.63 -11.34 5.78
CA GLY A 206 -15.30 -12.27 6.86
C GLY A 206 -15.10 -13.70 6.34
N ASP A 207 -15.23 -14.68 7.23
CA ASP A 207 -14.91 -16.10 6.96
C ASP A 207 -15.87 -16.78 5.96
N THR A 208 -17.02 -16.18 5.67
CA THR A 208 -17.98 -16.72 4.72
C THR A 208 -18.02 -15.87 3.45
N ARG A 209 -18.24 -16.53 2.31
CA ARG A 209 -18.33 -15.88 1.00
C ARG A 209 -19.32 -14.71 0.93
N ASP A 210 -20.36 -14.74 1.77
CA ASP A 210 -21.43 -13.73 1.77
C ASP A 210 -21.28 -12.70 2.90
N SER A 211 -20.21 -12.78 3.69
CA SER A 211 -19.96 -11.80 4.75
C SER A 211 -19.44 -10.49 4.17
N TYR A 212 -20.07 -9.39 4.59
CA TYR A 212 -19.76 -8.04 4.13
C TYR A 212 -19.89 -7.09 5.32
N HIS A 213 -18.78 -6.44 5.67
CA HIS A 213 -18.70 -5.45 6.73
C HIS A 213 -18.37 -4.10 6.10
N PRO A 214 -19.37 -3.23 5.90
CA PRO A 214 -19.19 -1.89 5.34
C PRO A 214 -18.55 -0.92 6.34
#